data_AF-A0A9R0WT60-F1
#
_entry.id   AF-A0A9R0WT60-F1
#
_cell.length_a   1.000
_cell.length_b   1.000
_cell.length_c   1.000
_cell.angle_alpha   90.00
_cell.angle_beta   90.00
_cell.angle_gamma   90.00
#
_symmetry.space_group_name_H-M   'P 1'
#
loop_
_entity.id
_entity.type
_entity.pdbx_description
1 polymer ?
#
loop_
_entity_poly.entity_id
_entity_poly.type
_entity_poly.pdbx_seq_one_letter_code
_entity_poly.pdbx_strand_id
1 'polypeptide(L)'
;MAAPPSPRPPVMVLPFPAQGHVMPLMELSHRLVGHGLEVDFVNTHYNHDRALKAMAAERGTVDPDGIHMVSLPDGMGPDGDRTDIALLGSGLPAAMLGPLKEMIRSKKIKWVIADVSMCWAMELAATAGVRVALFSTFSAAVFALRLHVPKLIDDGVLDESGNVRRNETIQLTPKMPPIEAAELPWVCLSSLPERRRLMIQILLKTNPVIPLAAIVICNTFEGIESEALDLLPNALPVGPLEAPAASSSAGQLWPEDPVCLPWLDAQARGSVIYVAFGSFTVFDAVRVQELADGLELTGRPFLWAVRPNITAGIREEWFDAFKLRVEGKGLVMGWAPQQRVLSHPSVACFVSHCGWNSTMEGMLHGVPFLCWPYFADQFANQSYICNVWGTGVKVHADERGAVTKEDIKNKVEQLLGDDGIKARAATWKDAASTSIAEGGSSDQNLLKLVKLLTHQ
;
A
#
# COMPACT_ATOMS: atom_id res chain seq x y z
N MET A 1 -17.66 -33.57 28.39
CA MET A 1 -16.41 -33.12 27.75
C MET A 1 -16.80 -32.55 26.40
N ALA A 2 -16.56 -31.26 26.16
CA ALA A 2 -16.78 -30.69 24.83
C ALA A 2 -15.84 -31.39 23.83
N ALA A 3 -16.34 -31.68 22.62
CA ALA A 3 -15.49 -32.20 21.56
C ALA A 3 -14.31 -31.23 21.33
N PRO A 4 -13.08 -31.71 21.07
CA PRO A 4 -11.98 -30.84 20.72
C PRO A 4 -12.38 -30.00 19.49
N PRO A 5 -12.01 -28.70 19.44
CA PRO A 5 -12.32 -27.87 18.30
C PRO A 5 -11.77 -28.52 17.02
N SER A 6 -12.54 -28.45 15.93
CA SER A 6 -12.08 -28.95 14.64
C SER A 6 -10.80 -28.22 14.23
N PRO A 7 -9.79 -28.91 13.66
CA PRO A 7 -8.53 -28.28 13.28
C PRO A 7 -8.79 -27.19 12.24
N ARG A 8 -8.24 -25.99 12.48
CA ARG A 8 -8.34 -24.85 11.56
C ARG A 8 -7.50 -25.13 10.30
N PRO A 9 -8.00 -24.92 9.08
CA PRO A 9 -7.20 -25.12 7.87
C PRO A 9 -6.04 -24.11 7.80
N PRO A 10 -4.78 -24.58 7.66
CA PRO A 10 -3.62 -23.69 7.60
C PRO A 10 -3.43 -23.12 6.20
N VAL A 11 -3.14 -21.82 6.13
CA VAL A 11 -2.82 -21.08 4.90
C VAL A 11 -1.49 -20.37 5.09
N MET A 12 -0.57 -20.55 4.15
CA MET A 12 0.67 -19.78 4.13
C MET A 12 0.44 -18.43 3.45
N VAL A 13 0.85 -17.34 4.08
CA VAL A 13 0.80 -15.98 3.53
C VAL A 13 2.21 -15.50 3.27
N LEU A 14 2.52 -15.14 2.02
CA LEU A 14 3.85 -14.79 1.54
C LEU A 14 3.86 -13.36 0.96
N PRO A 15 4.02 -12.33 1.81
CA PRO A 15 4.15 -10.94 1.37
C PRO A 15 5.51 -10.67 0.72
N PHE A 16 5.58 -9.68 -0.17
CA PHE A 16 6.86 -9.06 -0.50
C PHE A 16 7.38 -8.28 0.72
N PRO A 17 8.69 -8.28 1.03
CA PRO A 17 9.22 -7.74 2.29
C PRO A 17 9.33 -6.21 2.33
N ALA A 18 8.21 -5.52 2.12
CA ALA A 18 8.09 -4.07 2.23
C ALA A 18 6.79 -3.68 2.96
N GLN A 19 6.78 -2.55 3.68
CA GLN A 19 5.64 -2.12 4.52
C GLN A 19 4.31 -2.15 3.76
N GLY A 20 4.26 -1.54 2.56
CA GLY A 20 3.05 -1.48 1.74
C GLY A 20 2.58 -2.83 1.19
N HIS A 21 3.32 -3.90 1.42
CA HIS A 21 2.97 -5.26 1.05
C HIS A 21 2.65 -6.11 2.29
N VAL A 22 3.47 -6.03 3.33
CA VAL A 22 3.26 -6.74 4.61
C VAL A 22 1.93 -6.34 5.26
N MET A 23 1.64 -5.04 5.32
CA MET A 23 0.46 -4.52 6.01
C MET A 23 -0.87 -5.04 5.44
N PRO A 24 -1.21 -4.89 4.15
CA PRO A 24 -2.49 -5.36 3.62
C PRO A 24 -2.65 -6.88 3.65
N LEU A 25 -1.55 -7.65 3.50
CA LEU A 25 -1.63 -9.11 3.67
C LEU A 25 -1.86 -9.49 5.14
N MET A 26 -1.34 -8.72 6.10
CA MET A 26 -1.63 -8.94 7.52
C MET A 26 -3.09 -8.61 7.86
N GLU A 27 -3.63 -7.53 7.31
CA GLU A 27 -5.06 -7.19 7.44
C GLU A 27 -5.97 -8.29 6.89
N LEU A 28 -5.65 -8.80 5.70
CA LEU A 28 -6.35 -9.97 5.17
C LEU A 28 -6.22 -11.18 6.11
N SER A 29 -5.03 -11.42 6.67
CA SER A 29 -4.78 -12.53 7.59
C SER A 29 -5.65 -12.46 8.84
N HIS A 30 -5.83 -11.28 9.44
CA HIS A 30 -6.78 -11.08 10.55
C HIS A 30 -8.21 -11.41 10.15
N ARG A 31 -8.64 -11.01 8.94
CA ARG A 31 -9.98 -11.34 8.42
C ARG A 31 -10.16 -12.85 8.21
N LEU A 32 -9.14 -13.55 7.71
CA LEU A 32 -9.18 -15.00 7.52
C LEU A 32 -9.25 -15.77 8.86
N VAL A 33 -8.46 -15.36 9.85
CA VAL A 33 -8.49 -15.96 11.19
C VAL A 33 -9.84 -15.73 11.87
N GLY A 34 -10.44 -14.55 11.69
CA GLY A 34 -11.81 -14.27 12.13
C GLY A 34 -12.88 -15.21 11.55
N HIS A 35 -12.57 -15.88 10.43
CA HIS A 35 -13.42 -16.89 9.78
C HIS A 35 -12.95 -18.33 10.02
N GLY A 36 -12.08 -18.56 11.02
CA GLY A 36 -11.69 -19.90 11.47
C GLY A 36 -10.55 -20.56 10.70
N LEU A 37 -9.78 -19.81 9.92
CA LEU A 37 -8.51 -20.28 9.36
C LEU A 37 -7.34 -20.10 10.34
N GLU A 38 -6.24 -20.80 10.06
CA GLU A 38 -4.94 -20.59 10.69
C GLU A 38 -3.97 -20.05 9.63
N VAL A 39 -3.16 -19.06 9.99
CA VAL A 39 -2.27 -18.37 9.05
C VAL A 39 -0.82 -18.52 9.47
N ASP A 40 0.01 -19.04 8.57
CA ASP A 40 1.46 -18.94 8.66
C ASP A 40 1.93 -17.72 7.87
N PHE A 41 2.20 -16.62 8.57
CA PHE A 41 2.60 -15.36 7.97
C PHE A 41 4.12 -15.28 7.83
N VAL A 42 4.62 -15.35 6.59
CA VAL A 42 6.05 -15.38 6.32
C VAL A 42 6.62 -13.96 6.30
N ASN A 43 7.67 -13.74 7.09
CA ASN A 43 8.50 -12.55 7.10
C ASN A 43 9.94 -12.91 6.76
N THR A 44 10.69 -11.92 6.26
CA THR A 44 12.16 -12.02 6.24
C THR A 44 12.70 -11.86 7.65
N HIS A 45 13.88 -12.41 7.97
CA HIS A 45 14.52 -12.19 9.27
C HIS A 45 14.58 -10.70 9.64
N TYR A 46 14.98 -9.86 8.69
CA TYR A 46 15.04 -8.42 8.86
C TYR A 46 13.68 -7.79 9.21
N ASN A 47 12.61 -8.13 8.48
CA ASN A 47 11.29 -7.55 8.74
C ASN A 47 10.61 -8.17 9.96
N HIS A 48 10.89 -9.44 10.26
CA HIS A 48 10.38 -10.11 11.45
C HIS A 48 10.87 -9.40 12.71
N ASP A 49 12.17 -9.10 12.80
CA ASP A 49 12.75 -8.37 13.93
C ASP A 49 12.14 -6.96 14.08
N ARG A 50 11.84 -6.31 12.95
CA ARG A 50 11.19 -4.99 12.94
C ARG A 50 9.74 -5.04 13.40
N ALA A 51 8.98 -6.02 12.94
CA ALA A 51 7.60 -6.25 13.36
C ALA A 51 7.53 -6.54 14.87
N LEU A 52 8.41 -7.41 15.38
CA LEU A 52 8.49 -7.68 16.82
C LEU A 52 8.81 -6.42 17.65
N LYS A 53 9.71 -5.56 17.17
CA LYS A 53 10.02 -4.28 17.83
C LYS A 53 8.83 -3.32 17.80
N ALA A 54 8.10 -3.24 16.70
CA ALA A 54 6.91 -2.41 16.58
C ALA A 54 5.81 -2.88 17.54
N MET A 55 5.54 -4.19 17.56
CA MET A 55 4.59 -4.80 18.49
C MET A 55 4.97 -4.57 19.95
N ALA A 56 6.25 -4.72 20.30
CA ALA A 56 6.72 -4.50 21.67
C ALA A 56 6.58 -3.04 22.15
N ALA A 57 6.54 -2.08 21.23
CA ALA A 57 6.29 -0.67 21.56
C ALA A 57 4.82 -0.41 21.91
N GLU A 58 3.89 -1.21 21.38
CA GLU A 58 2.47 -1.18 21.74
C GLU A 58 2.21 -1.99 23.01
N ARG A 59 2.00 -1.31 24.14
CA ARG A 59 1.64 -1.98 25.39
C ARG A 59 0.25 -2.63 25.28
N GLY A 60 0.16 -3.92 25.61
CA GLY A 60 -1.10 -4.61 25.91
C GLY A 60 -1.80 -5.31 24.74
N THR A 61 -1.13 -5.49 23.60
CA THR A 61 -1.66 -6.27 22.47
C THR A 61 -1.37 -7.75 22.65
N VAL A 62 -2.36 -8.58 22.31
CA VAL A 62 -2.25 -10.06 22.37
C VAL A 62 -1.75 -10.55 21.02
N ASP A 63 -0.87 -11.56 21.01
CA ASP A 63 -0.51 -12.24 19.76
C ASP A 63 -1.79 -12.70 19.05
N PRO A 64 -1.93 -12.45 17.74
CA PRO A 64 -3.17 -12.78 17.05
C PRO A 64 -3.41 -14.30 17.12
N ASP A 65 -4.48 -14.69 17.82
CA ASP A 65 -4.81 -16.09 18.09
C ASP A 65 -5.16 -16.81 16.76
N GLY A 66 -4.16 -17.48 16.16
CA GLY A 66 -4.26 -18.13 14.86
C GLY A 66 -3.41 -17.53 13.73
N ILE A 67 -2.58 -16.51 14.01
CA ILE A 67 -1.52 -16.05 13.10
C ILE A 67 -0.15 -16.41 13.67
N HIS A 68 0.60 -17.24 12.94
CA HIS A 68 1.94 -17.67 13.28
C HIS A 68 2.96 -16.95 12.41
N MET A 69 3.71 -16.03 13.00
CA MET A 69 4.79 -15.33 12.29
C MET A 69 5.99 -16.24 12.08
N VAL A 70 6.36 -16.45 10.81
CA VAL A 70 7.51 -17.27 10.39
C VAL A 70 8.62 -16.36 9.89
N SER A 71 9.87 -16.68 10.21
CA SER A 71 11.04 -15.87 9.86
C SER A 71 11.97 -16.65 8.93
N LEU A 72 12.20 -16.12 7.71
CA LEU A 72 13.03 -16.76 6.66
C LEU A 72 14.13 -15.81 6.15
N PRO A 73 15.21 -16.32 5.53
CA PRO A 73 16.25 -15.47 4.96
C PRO A 73 15.75 -14.71 3.71
N ASP A 74 16.30 -13.51 3.48
CA ASP A 74 16.02 -12.68 2.31
C ASP A 74 17.11 -12.72 1.23
N GLY A 75 18.21 -13.42 1.49
CA GLY A 75 19.36 -13.50 0.59
C GLY A 75 20.26 -12.26 0.61
N MET A 76 19.96 -11.28 1.46
CA MET A 76 20.75 -10.08 1.61
C MET A 76 21.74 -10.25 2.78
N GLY A 77 22.95 -9.72 2.62
CA GLY A 77 23.90 -9.61 3.73
C GLY A 77 23.38 -8.69 4.85
N PRO A 78 24.05 -8.65 6.02
CA PRO A 78 23.71 -7.74 7.11
C PRO A 78 23.63 -6.28 6.64
N ASP A 79 24.60 -5.85 5.83
CA ASP A 79 24.72 -4.48 5.31
C ASP A 79 23.98 -4.27 3.97
N GLY A 80 23.17 -5.26 3.54
CA GLY A 80 22.41 -5.17 2.30
C GLY A 80 21.35 -4.07 2.36
N ASP A 81 21.33 -3.20 1.35
CA ASP A 81 20.31 -2.17 1.21
C ASP A 81 18.95 -2.79 0.82
N ARG A 82 18.06 -2.90 1.81
CA ARG A 82 16.70 -3.44 1.64
C ARG A 82 15.70 -2.40 1.13
N THR A 83 16.16 -1.17 0.87
CA THR A 83 15.35 -0.15 0.17
C THR A 83 15.42 -0.31 -1.35
N ASP A 84 16.46 -0.99 -1.86
CA ASP A 84 16.54 -1.42 -3.25
C ASP A 84 15.66 -2.65 -3.51
N ILE A 85 14.38 -2.40 -3.71
CA ILE A 85 13.35 -3.44 -3.89
C ILE A 85 13.61 -4.38 -5.07
N ALA A 86 14.31 -3.91 -6.12
CA ALA A 86 14.61 -4.72 -7.29
C ALA A 86 15.72 -5.74 -6.96
N LEU A 87 16.77 -5.29 -6.28
CA LEU A 87 17.85 -6.17 -5.80
C LEU A 87 17.31 -7.17 -4.76
N LEU A 88 16.57 -6.67 -3.76
CA LEU A 88 15.93 -7.50 -2.75
C LEU A 88 15.06 -8.58 -3.40
N GLY A 89 14.16 -8.19 -4.31
CA GLY A 89 13.27 -9.12 -5.01
C GLY A 89 14.01 -10.21 -5.80
N SER A 90 15.16 -9.89 -6.39
CA SER A 90 15.97 -10.85 -7.15
C SER A 90 16.64 -11.93 -6.27
N GLY A 91 16.93 -11.63 -5.00
CA GLY A 91 17.56 -12.56 -4.06
C GLY A 91 16.58 -13.52 -3.36
N LEU A 92 15.32 -13.12 -3.21
CA LEU A 92 14.31 -13.87 -2.45
C LEU A 92 14.12 -15.32 -2.92
N PRO A 93 14.01 -15.64 -4.23
CA PRO A 93 13.78 -17.02 -4.66
C PRO A 93 14.90 -17.96 -4.22
N ALA A 94 16.17 -17.55 -4.38
CA ALA A 94 17.32 -18.36 -4.00
C ALA A 94 17.39 -18.60 -2.49
N ALA A 95 17.01 -17.60 -1.68
CA ALA A 95 17.03 -17.70 -0.23
C ALA A 95 15.85 -18.51 0.35
N MET A 96 14.66 -18.38 -0.23
CA MET A 96 13.42 -18.87 0.38
C MET A 96 12.90 -20.21 -0.18
N LEU A 97 13.29 -20.61 -1.39
CA LEU A 97 12.71 -21.80 -2.04
C LEU A 97 12.83 -23.08 -1.19
N GLY A 98 14.02 -23.35 -0.65
CA GLY A 98 14.28 -24.51 0.21
C GLY A 98 13.45 -24.49 1.50
N PRO A 99 13.57 -23.43 2.33
CA PRO A 99 12.79 -23.31 3.56
C PRO A 99 11.27 -23.35 3.34
N LEU A 100 10.75 -22.69 2.30
CA LEU A 100 9.31 -22.72 2.00
C LEU A 100 8.84 -24.12 1.59
N LYS A 101 9.62 -24.85 0.80
CA LYS A 101 9.30 -26.25 0.43
C LYS A 101 9.21 -27.16 1.65
N GLU A 102 10.12 -26.98 2.60
CA GLU A 102 10.11 -27.74 3.85
C GLU A 102 8.92 -27.35 4.73
N MET A 103 8.57 -26.06 4.81
CA MET A 103 7.39 -25.60 5.55
C MET A 103 6.10 -26.16 4.96
N ILE A 104 5.94 -26.11 3.64
CA ILE A 104 4.79 -26.68 2.93
C ILE A 104 4.63 -28.17 3.29
N ARG A 105 5.72 -28.93 3.22
CA ARG A 105 5.73 -30.37 3.50
C ARG A 105 5.41 -30.68 4.97
N SER A 106 6.08 -30.00 5.90
CA SER A 106 6.00 -30.27 7.35
C SER A 106 4.64 -29.86 7.93
N LYS A 107 4.13 -28.69 7.54
CA LYS A 107 2.82 -28.17 8.00
C LYS A 107 1.64 -28.63 7.15
N LYS A 108 1.90 -29.42 6.09
CA LYS A 108 0.89 -29.92 5.14
C LYS A 108 0.06 -28.78 4.54
N ILE A 109 0.73 -27.67 4.22
CA ILE A 109 0.09 -26.50 3.61
C ILE A 109 -0.48 -26.89 2.26
N LYS A 110 -1.75 -26.53 2.01
CA LYS A 110 -2.43 -26.74 0.71
C LYS A 110 -2.61 -25.45 -0.08
N TRP A 111 -2.60 -24.32 0.62
CA TRP A 111 -2.88 -23.00 0.07
C TRP A 111 -1.79 -22.01 0.42
N VAL A 112 -1.35 -21.28 -0.60
CA VAL A 112 -0.45 -20.13 -0.47
C VAL A 112 -1.16 -18.90 -0.97
N ILE A 113 -1.26 -17.86 -0.14
CA ILE A 113 -1.59 -16.51 -0.57
C ILE A 113 -0.27 -15.79 -0.79
N ALA A 114 0.12 -15.58 -2.04
CA ALA A 114 1.37 -14.91 -2.37
C ALA A 114 1.11 -13.52 -2.92
N ASP A 115 1.90 -12.54 -2.48
CA ASP A 115 1.97 -11.24 -3.12
C ASP A 115 2.28 -11.41 -4.62
N VAL A 116 1.69 -10.58 -5.47
CA VAL A 116 1.95 -10.59 -6.92
C VAL A 116 3.44 -10.31 -7.25
N SER A 117 4.16 -9.58 -6.40
CA SER A 117 5.63 -9.42 -6.49
C SER A 117 6.41 -10.67 -6.07
N MET A 118 5.76 -11.63 -5.41
CA MET A 118 6.30 -12.94 -5.01
C MET A 118 5.85 -14.07 -5.95
N CYS A 119 5.38 -13.73 -7.15
CA CYS A 119 4.82 -14.68 -8.10
C CYS A 119 5.77 -15.84 -8.50
N TRP A 120 7.08 -15.72 -8.27
CA TRP A 120 8.01 -16.85 -8.41
C TRP A 120 7.62 -18.06 -7.53
N ALA A 121 6.84 -17.85 -6.46
CA ALA A 121 6.27 -18.91 -5.64
C ALA A 121 5.29 -19.83 -6.41
N MET A 122 4.80 -19.42 -7.59
CA MET A 122 4.00 -20.28 -8.47
C MET A 122 4.79 -21.51 -8.95
N GLU A 123 6.08 -21.36 -9.23
CA GLU A 123 6.95 -22.48 -9.62
C GLU A 123 7.10 -23.46 -8.44
N LEU A 124 7.32 -22.95 -7.23
CA LEU A 124 7.35 -23.76 -6.01
C LEU A 124 6.03 -24.52 -5.84
N ALA A 125 4.90 -23.83 -6.01
CA ALA A 125 3.59 -24.40 -5.81
C ALA A 125 3.30 -25.57 -6.76
N ALA A 126 3.67 -25.42 -8.04
CA ALA A 126 3.56 -26.48 -9.03
C ALA A 126 4.38 -27.73 -8.64
N THR A 127 5.60 -27.54 -8.12
CA THR A 127 6.45 -28.67 -7.69
C THR A 127 6.01 -29.32 -6.37
N ALA A 128 5.37 -28.56 -5.49
CA ALA A 128 4.92 -29.03 -4.18
C ALA A 128 3.47 -29.52 -4.18
N GLY A 129 2.74 -29.34 -5.28
CA GLY A 129 1.34 -29.74 -5.40
C GLY A 129 0.39 -28.88 -4.56
N VAL A 130 0.71 -27.60 -4.36
CA VAL A 130 -0.12 -26.66 -3.58
C VAL A 130 -0.79 -25.63 -4.49
N ARG A 131 -1.93 -25.11 -4.04
CA ARG A 131 -2.69 -24.10 -4.77
C ARG A 131 -2.25 -22.70 -4.34
N VAL A 132 -2.29 -21.75 -5.27
CA VAL A 132 -1.91 -20.36 -5.02
C VAL A 132 -3.09 -19.45 -5.31
N ALA A 133 -3.37 -18.56 -4.36
CA ALA A 133 -4.09 -17.31 -4.59
C ALA A 133 -3.04 -16.19 -4.63
N LEU A 134 -3.14 -15.30 -5.62
CA LEU A 134 -2.28 -14.12 -5.66
C LEU A 134 -2.96 -12.97 -4.93
N PHE A 135 -2.18 -12.10 -4.29
CA PHE A 135 -2.66 -10.87 -3.68
C PHE A 135 -2.04 -9.67 -4.38
N SER A 136 -2.88 -8.80 -4.94
CA SER A 136 -2.45 -7.54 -5.54
C SER A 136 -2.41 -6.43 -4.48
N THR A 137 -1.23 -5.85 -4.27
CA THR A 137 -0.99 -4.73 -3.34
C THR A 137 -1.15 -3.36 -4.01
N PHE A 138 -1.45 -3.35 -5.31
CA PHE A 138 -1.74 -2.17 -6.11
C PHE A 138 -3.19 -2.22 -6.62
N SER A 139 -3.65 -1.13 -7.21
CA SER A 139 -5.01 -1.01 -7.75
C SER A 139 -5.28 -2.02 -8.86
N ALA A 140 -6.57 -2.37 -9.07
CA ALA A 140 -6.95 -3.22 -10.19
C ALA A 140 -6.57 -2.57 -11.53
N ALA A 141 -6.66 -1.24 -11.63
CA ALA A 141 -6.22 -0.48 -12.80
C ALA A 141 -4.74 -0.66 -13.11
N VAL A 142 -3.88 -0.58 -12.10
CA VAL A 142 -2.44 -0.78 -12.24
C VAL A 142 -2.12 -2.24 -12.57
N PHE A 143 -2.90 -3.18 -12.04
CA PHE A 143 -2.74 -4.58 -12.42
C PHE A 143 -3.12 -4.83 -13.89
N ALA A 144 -4.25 -4.29 -14.35
CA ALA A 144 -4.62 -4.35 -15.76
C ALA A 144 -3.52 -3.74 -16.64
N LEU A 145 -2.96 -2.58 -16.26
CA LEU A 145 -1.82 -1.96 -16.96
C LEU A 145 -0.60 -2.88 -17.01
N ARG A 146 -0.25 -3.53 -15.89
CA ARG A 146 0.84 -4.51 -15.84
C ARG A 146 0.63 -5.65 -16.84
N LEU A 147 -0.58 -6.19 -16.95
CA LEU A 147 -0.84 -7.30 -17.88
C LEU A 147 -0.74 -6.87 -19.36
N HIS A 148 -0.91 -5.59 -19.65
CA HIS A 148 -0.78 -5.02 -21.00
C HIS A 148 0.64 -4.62 -21.39
N VAL A 149 1.63 -4.70 -20.48
CA VAL A 149 3.04 -4.35 -20.77
C VAL A 149 3.61 -5.05 -22.02
N PRO A 150 3.41 -6.36 -22.25
CA PRO A 150 3.92 -7.00 -23.46
C PRO A 150 3.41 -6.32 -24.73
N LYS A 151 2.12 -5.97 -24.77
CA LYS A 151 1.53 -5.24 -25.89
C LYS A 151 2.12 -3.83 -26.06
N LEU A 152 2.39 -3.12 -24.96
CA LEU A 152 3.04 -1.81 -25.02
C LEU A 152 4.46 -1.90 -25.62
N ILE A 153 5.15 -3.02 -25.42
CA ILE A 153 6.45 -3.30 -26.05
C ILE A 153 6.27 -3.62 -27.53
N ASP A 154 5.33 -4.50 -27.87
CA ASP A 154 5.03 -4.88 -29.26
C ASP A 154 4.60 -3.66 -30.11
N ASP A 155 3.79 -2.78 -29.53
CA ASP A 155 3.36 -1.53 -30.17
C ASP A 155 4.48 -0.48 -30.22
N GLY A 156 5.62 -0.71 -29.56
CA GLY A 156 6.79 0.17 -29.58
C GLY A 156 6.65 1.42 -28.70
N VAL A 157 5.77 1.39 -27.70
CA VAL A 157 5.65 2.43 -26.66
C VAL A 157 6.81 2.31 -25.68
N LEU A 158 7.11 1.08 -25.28
CA LEU A 158 8.24 0.71 -24.43
C LEU A 158 9.22 -0.18 -25.19
N ASP A 159 10.46 -0.27 -24.72
CA ASP A 159 11.36 -1.37 -25.10
C ASP A 159 11.42 -2.47 -24.03
N GLU A 160 12.11 -3.57 -24.36
CA GLU A 160 12.32 -4.70 -23.45
C GLU A 160 13.14 -4.37 -22.19
N SER A 161 13.70 -3.15 -22.11
CA SER A 161 14.39 -2.64 -20.92
C SER A 161 13.52 -1.68 -20.11
N GLY A 162 12.27 -1.45 -20.52
CA GLY A 162 11.34 -0.55 -19.86
C GLY A 162 11.58 0.93 -20.11
N ASN A 163 12.33 1.29 -21.14
CA ASN A 163 12.48 2.68 -21.53
C ASN A 163 11.34 3.10 -22.46
N VAL A 164 10.84 4.31 -22.25
CA VAL A 164 9.84 4.93 -23.12
C VAL A 164 10.46 5.26 -24.47
N ARG A 165 9.89 4.72 -25.54
CA ARG A 165 10.29 4.96 -26.94
C ARG A 165 9.42 6.01 -27.61
N ARG A 166 8.13 6.00 -27.29
CA ARG A 166 7.18 7.04 -27.67
C ARG A 166 6.50 7.52 -26.41
N ASN A 167 6.65 8.82 -26.11
CA ASN A 167 5.92 9.40 -25.00
C ASN A 167 4.51 9.73 -25.47
N GLU A 168 3.60 8.79 -25.25
CA GLU A 168 2.19 8.90 -25.57
C GLU A 168 1.34 8.57 -24.34
N THR A 169 0.09 9.00 -24.37
CA THR A 169 -0.88 8.72 -23.34
C THR A 169 -1.50 7.34 -23.55
N ILE A 170 -1.44 6.49 -22.54
CA ILE A 170 -1.97 5.13 -22.54
C ILE A 170 -3.32 5.13 -21.85
N GLN A 171 -4.32 4.53 -22.50
CA GLN A 171 -5.65 4.38 -21.93
C GLN A 171 -6.20 3.01 -22.33
N LEU A 172 -6.41 2.13 -21.34
CA LEU A 172 -6.84 0.75 -21.61
C LEU A 172 -8.32 0.67 -22.02
N THR A 173 -9.17 1.48 -21.40
CA THR A 173 -10.58 1.64 -21.77
C THR A 173 -10.96 3.13 -21.73
N PRO A 174 -11.96 3.58 -22.52
CA PRO A 174 -12.36 4.99 -22.54
C PRO A 174 -12.80 5.58 -21.19
N LYS A 175 -13.15 4.73 -20.22
CA LYS A 175 -13.60 5.14 -18.89
C LYS A 175 -12.52 5.05 -17.81
N MET A 176 -11.39 4.38 -18.09
CA MET A 176 -10.20 4.47 -17.25
C MET A 176 -9.47 5.79 -17.52
N PRO A 177 -8.83 6.41 -16.52
CA PRO A 177 -8.08 7.63 -16.74
C PRO A 177 -6.84 7.35 -17.62
N PRO A 178 -6.51 8.27 -18.53
CA PRO A 178 -5.26 8.19 -19.27
C PRO A 178 -4.03 8.27 -18.33
N ILE A 179 -2.94 7.59 -18.70
CA ILE A 179 -1.63 7.69 -18.02
C ILE A 179 -0.53 7.96 -19.04
N GLU A 180 0.38 8.87 -18.75
CA GLU A 180 1.55 9.11 -19.59
C GLU A 180 2.51 7.91 -19.55
N ALA A 181 3.10 7.54 -20.68
CA ALA A 181 4.07 6.43 -20.73
C ALA A 181 5.24 6.61 -19.74
N ALA A 182 5.68 7.86 -19.50
CA ALA A 182 6.70 8.20 -18.52
C ALA A 182 6.27 8.00 -17.05
N GLU A 183 4.97 8.00 -16.77
CA GLU A 183 4.39 7.84 -15.44
C GLU A 183 4.01 6.39 -15.12
N LEU A 184 4.22 5.46 -16.06
CA LEU A 184 3.97 4.04 -15.85
C LEU A 184 4.75 3.51 -14.63
N PRO A 185 4.14 2.66 -13.78
CA PRO A 185 4.72 2.30 -12.48
C PRO A 185 6.14 1.74 -12.54
N TRP A 186 6.46 0.92 -13.53
CA TRP A 186 7.78 0.30 -13.72
C TRP A 186 8.80 1.24 -14.39
N VAL A 187 8.34 2.32 -15.02
CA VAL A 187 9.21 3.36 -15.61
C VAL A 187 9.64 4.35 -14.53
N CYS A 188 8.69 4.82 -13.71
CA CYS A 188 8.94 5.83 -12.67
C CYS A 188 9.43 5.24 -11.33
N LEU A 189 9.62 3.92 -11.23
CA LEU A 189 10.13 3.25 -10.03
C LEU A 189 11.60 3.55 -9.74
N SER A 190 12.42 3.74 -10.78
CA SER A 190 13.84 4.03 -10.64
C SER A 190 14.38 4.87 -11.79
N SER A 191 15.17 5.89 -11.45
CA SER A 191 15.93 6.66 -12.43
C SER A 191 17.09 5.86 -13.04
N LEU A 192 17.50 4.74 -12.43
CA LEU A 192 18.60 3.89 -12.89
C LEU A 192 18.11 2.92 -13.99
N PRO A 193 18.68 2.98 -15.21
CA PRO A 193 18.26 2.12 -16.33
C PRO A 193 18.31 0.62 -16.02
N GLU A 194 19.34 0.15 -15.32
CA GLU A 194 19.50 -1.27 -14.97
C GLU A 194 18.40 -1.77 -14.03
N ARG A 195 17.92 -0.90 -13.13
CA ARG A 195 16.83 -1.23 -12.20
C ARG A 195 15.49 -1.31 -12.93
N ARG A 196 15.23 -0.38 -13.86
CA ARG A 196 14.04 -0.46 -14.73
C ARG A 196 14.04 -1.73 -15.57
N ARG A 197 15.19 -2.06 -16.18
CA ARG A 197 15.37 -3.29 -16.97
C ARG A 197 15.06 -4.54 -16.14
N LEU A 198 15.60 -4.63 -14.92
CA LEU A 198 15.34 -5.75 -14.02
C LEU A 198 13.83 -5.89 -13.70
N MET A 199 13.16 -4.77 -13.43
CA MET A 199 11.72 -4.77 -13.11
C MET A 199 10.85 -5.21 -14.30
N ILE A 200 11.15 -4.73 -15.51
CA ILE A 200 10.46 -5.19 -16.71
C ILE A 200 10.71 -6.67 -16.97
N GLN A 201 11.94 -7.16 -16.81
CA GLN A 201 12.24 -8.58 -16.97
C GLN A 201 11.49 -9.45 -15.97
N ILE A 202 11.40 -9.02 -14.71
CA ILE A 202 10.59 -9.70 -13.69
C ILE A 202 9.12 -9.73 -14.15
N LEU A 203 8.58 -8.60 -14.60
CA LEU A 203 7.19 -8.50 -15.06
C LEU A 203 6.93 -9.43 -16.26
N LEU A 204 7.78 -9.42 -17.28
CA LEU A 204 7.66 -10.28 -18.46
C LEU A 204 7.79 -11.77 -18.10
N LYS A 205 8.64 -12.13 -17.13
CA LYS A 205 8.75 -13.51 -16.64
C LYS A 205 7.51 -13.94 -15.85
N THR A 206 6.91 -13.04 -15.09
CA THR A 206 5.86 -13.35 -14.10
C THR A 206 4.45 -13.27 -14.67
N ASN A 207 4.17 -12.35 -15.59
CA ASN A 207 2.85 -12.20 -16.20
C ASN A 207 2.28 -13.51 -16.80
N PRO A 208 3.06 -14.32 -17.54
CA PRO A 208 2.55 -15.56 -18.12
C PRO A 208 2.07 -16.60 -17.11
N VAL A 209 2.54 -16.55 -15.85
CA VAL A 209 2.14 -17.52 -14.81
C VAL A 209 1.01 -17.02 -13.92
N ILE A 210 0.64 -15.74 -13.99
CA ILE A 210 -0.47 -15.16 -13.22
C ILE A 210 -1.82 -15.87 -13.50
N PRO A 211 -2.17 -16.23 -14.75
CA PRO A 211 -3.40 -16.97 -15.04
C PRO A 211 -3.47 -18.36 -14.40
N LEU A 212 -2.35 -18.90 -13.92
CA LEU A 212 -2.31 -20.19 -13.21
C LEU A 212 -2.76 -20.06 -11.74
N ALA A 213 -2.85 -18.85 -11.21
CA ALA A 213 -3.39 -18.61 -9.87
C ALA A 213 -4.87 -18.98 -9.84
N ALA A 214 -5.31 -19.63 -8.76
CA ALA A 214 -6.70 -20.01 -8.59
C ALA A 214 -7.63 -18.80 -8.50
N ILE A 215 -7.11 -17.70 -7.94
CA ILE A 215 -7.79 -16.42 -7.80
C ILE A 215 -6.77 -15.31 -7.55
N VAL A 216 -7.14 -14.08 -7.89
CA VAL A 216 -6.36 -12.87 -7.61
C VAL A 216 -7.16 -12.00 -6.64
N ILE A 217 -6.68 -11.90 -5.41
CA ILE A 217 -7.28 -11.08 -4.36
C ILE A 217 -6.84 -9.63 -4.58
N CYS A 218 -7.79 -8.69 -4.65
CA CYS A 218 -7.50 -7.28 -4.83
C CYS A 218 -8.00 -6.48 -3.62
N ASN A 219 -7.15 -5.64 -3.03
CA ASN A 219 -7.55 -4.68 -2.02
C ASN A 219 -8.27 -3.47 -2.67
N THR A 220 -9.47 -3.72 -3.17
CA THR A 220 -10.36 -2.75 -3.84
C THR A 220 -11.80 -3.25 -3.73
N PHE A 221 -12.77 -2.47 -4.22
CA PHE A 221 -14.16 -2.89 -4.34
C PHE A 221 -14.78 -2.46 -5.68
N GLU A 222 -15.82 -3.18 -6.11
CA GLU A 222 -16.46 -3.03 -7.42
C GLU A 222 -16.78 -1.56 -7.79
N GLY A 223 -17.28 -0.79 -6.82
CA GLY A 223 -17.77 0.57 -7.06
C GLY A 223 -16.70 1.56 -7.53
N ILE A 224 -15.42 1.34 -7.23
CA ILE A 224 -14.34 2.29 -7.54
C ILE A 224 -13.49 1.90 -8.76
N GLU A 225 -13.51 0.62 -9.14
CA GLU A 225 -12.62 0.06 -10.16
C GLU A 225 -13.29 -0.95 -11.11
N SER A 226 -14.62 -0.98 -11.23
CA SER A 226 -15.37 -1.91 -12.12
C SER A 226 -14.76 -2.04 -13.53
N GLU A 227 -14.46 -0.92 -14.19
CA GLU A 227 -13.85 -0.91 -15.53
C GLU A 227 -12.49 -1.61 -15.61
N ALA A 228 -11.70 -1.56 -14.54
CA ALA A 228 -10.42 -2.25 -14.47
C ALA A 228 -10.59 -3.72 -14.07
N LEU A 229 -11.55 -4.02 -13.20
CA LEU A 229 -11.89 -5.38 -12.77
C LEU A 229 -12.43 -6.23 -13.93
N ASP A 230 -13.18 -5.62 -14.86
CA ASP A 230 -13.65 -6.28 -16.09
C ASP A 230 -12.50 -6.78 -16.98
N LEU A 231 -11.31 -6.17 -16.89
CA LEU A 231 -10.10 -6.61 -17.60
C LEU A 231 -9.37 -7.75 -16.86
N LEU A 232 -9.81 -8.10 -15.65
CA LEU A 232 -9.17 -9.07 -14.76
C LEU A 232 -10.17 -10.17 -14.37
N PRO A 233 -10.43 -11.16 -15.24
CA PRO A 233 -11.53 -12.13 -15.05
C PRO A 233 -11.37 -13.04 -13.82
N ASN A 234 -10.17 -13.14 -13.24
CA ASN A 234 -9.89 -13.91 -12.02
C ASN A 234 -9.69 -13.01 -10.78
N ALA A 235 -9.96 -11.70 -10.88
CA ALA A 235 -9.89 -10.78 -9.75
C ALA A 235 -11.07 -10.98 -8.78
N LEU A 236 -10.75 -10.86 -7.50
CA LEU A 236 -11.67 -10.94 -6.39
C LEU A 236 -11.48 -9.70 -5.51
N PRO A 237 -12.30 -8.67 -5.68
CA PRO A 237 -12.24 -7.47 -4.85
C PRO A 237 -12.74 -7.79 -3.43
N VAL A 238 -11.87 -7.65 -2.44
CA VAL A 238 -12.16 -7.92 -1.01
C VAL A 238 -11.94 -6.71 -0.11
N GLY A 239 -11.57 -5.57 -0.68
CA GLY A 239 -11.23 -4.36 0.06
C GLY A 239 -12.41 -3.40 0.27
N PRO A 240 -12.16 -2.24 0.89
CA PRO A 240 -10.91 -1.87 1.54
C PRO A 240 -10.60 -2.77 2.74
N LEU A 241 -9.37 -3.23 2.84
CA LEU A 241 -8.87 -3.95 4.00
C LEU A 241 -8.47 -2.95 5.08
N GLU A 242 -8.85 -3.27 6.31
CA GLU A 242 -8.46 -2.55 7.52
C GLU A 242 -8.41 -3.58 8.65
N ALA A 243 -7.37 -3.53 9.48
CA ALA A 243 -7.28 -4.41 10.64
C ALA A 243 -8.36 -4.04 11.67
N PRO A 244 -8.99 -5.02 12.35
CA PRO A 244 -9.85 -4.70 13.48
C PRO A 244 -9.09 -3.88 14.53
N ALA A 245 -9.71 -2.87 15.14
CA ALA A 245 -9.06 -1.95 16.09
C ALA A 245 -8.42 -2.63 17.33
N ALA A 246 -8.81 -3.87 17.64
CA ALA A 246 -8.25 -4.68 18.71
C ALA A 246 -7.06 -5.56 18.28
N SER A 247 -6.67 -5.52 17.01
CA SER A 247 -5.58 -6.32 16.46
C SER A 247 -4.23 -5.70 16.79
N SER A 248 -3.20 -6.53 16.91
CA SER A 248 -1.83 -6.06 17.11
C SER A 248 -1.27 -5.39 15.85
N SER A 249 -0.29 -4.50 16.02
CA SER A 249 0.51 -3.91 14.94
C SER A 249 1.45 -4.90 14.22
N ALA A 250 1.13 -6.20 14.15
CA ALA A 250 1.97 -7.23 13.53
C ALA A 250 2.30 -6.99 12.04
N GLY A 251 1.52 -6.12 11.36
CA GLY A 251 1.76 -5.67 9.99
C GLY A 251 2.62 -4.40 9.87
N GLN A 252 2.98 -3.76 10.99
CA GLN A 252 3.80 -2.54 11.02
C GLN A 252 5.28 -2.89 11.19
N LEU A 253 6.13 -2.38 10.29
CA LEU A 253 7.58 -2.50 10.35
C LEU A 253 8.24 -1.33 11.09
N TRP A 254 7.43 -0.38 11.58
CA TRP A 254 7.83 0.80 12.31
C TRP A 254 6.93 0.93 13.55
N PRO A 255 7.47 1.23 14.73
CA PRO A 255 6.65 1.46 15.92
C PRO A 255 5.78 2.70 15.72
N GLU A 256 4.47 2.54 15.84
CA GLU A 256 3.53 3.66 15.83
C GLU A 256 3.64 4.45 17.14
N ASP A 257 3.54 5.78 17.03
CA ASP A 257 3.52 6.67 18.18
C ASP A 257 2.11 7.28 18.36
N PRO A 258 1.32 6.83 19.36
CA PRO A 258 -0.04 7.31 19.57
C PRO A 258 -0.11 8.72 20.19
N VAL A 259 1.02 9.39 20.44
CA VAL A 259 1.07 10.74 21.03
C VAL A 259 0.25 11.77 20.24
N CYS A 260 0.05 11.54 18.94
CA CYS A 260 -0.74 12.44 18.11
C CYS A 260 -2.24 12.39 18.39
N LEU A 261 -2.77 11.32 18.99
CA LEU A 261 -4.22 11.16 19.15
C LEU A 261 -4.80 12.13 20.18
N PRO A 262 -4.24 12.29 21.39
CA PRO A 262 -4.69 13.33 22.31
C PRO A 262 -4.50 14.75 21.75
N TRP A 263 -3.48 14.97 20.93
CA TRP A 263 -3.29 16.25 20.25
C TRP A 263 -4.41 16.50 19.22
N LEU A 264 -4.82 15.49 18.47
CA LEU A 264 -5.93 15.54 17.51
C LEU A 264 -7.28 15.77 18.20
N ASP A 265 -7.52 15.18 19.38
CA ASP A 265 -8.72 15.38 20.19
C ASP A 265 -8.93 16.85 20.58
N ALA A 266 -7.83 17.60 20.77
CA ALA A 266 -7.85 19.01 21.11
C ALA A 266 -8.13 19.94 19.91
N GLN A 267 -8.14 19.41 18.68
CA GLN A 267 -8.35 20.20 17.46
C GLN A 267 -9.83 20.28 17.08
N ALA A 268 -10.19 21.34 16.36
CA ALA A 268 -11.54 21.49 15.83
C ALA A 268 -11.84 20.40 14.77
N ARG A 269 -13.13 20.05 14.63
CA ARG A 269 -13.57 19.08 13.61
C ARG A 269 -13.22 19.58 12.21
N GLY A 270 -12.61 18.73 11.39
CA GLY A 270 -12.22 19.06 10.01
C GLY A 270 -11.28 20.26 9.89
N SER A 271 -10.37 20.47 10.84
CA SER A 271 -9.39 21.56 10.79
C SER A 271 -7.97 21.12 10.44
N VAL A 272 -7.60 19.86 10.73
CA VAL A 272 -6.22 19.37 10.69
C VAL A 272 -5.83 18.89 9.30
N ILE A 273 -4.69 19.35 8.79
CA ILE A 273 -4.05 18.78 7.60
C ILE A 273 -3.17 17.61 8.04
N TYR A 274 -3.48 16.39 7.62
CA TYR A 274 -2.59 15.25 7.83
C TYR A 274 -1.61 15.10 6.66
N VAL A 275 -0.33 14.85 6.94
CA VAL A 275 0.73 14.78 5.94
C VAL A 275 1.55 13.51 6.15
N ALA A 276 1.58 12.63 5.15
CA ALA A 276 2.42 11.44 5.15
C ALA A 276 2.74 10.95 3.72
N PHE A 277 3.99 10.57 3.48
CA PHE A 277 4.49 10.17 2.16
C PHE A 277 4.94 8.70 2.11
N GLY A 278 4.29 7.85 2.90
CA GLY A 278 4.56 6.42 2.92
C GLY A 278 5.96 6.05 3.42
N SER A 279 6.35 4.80 3.20
CA SER A 279 7.55 4.19 3.80
C SER A 279 8.83 4.31 2.96
N PHE A 280 8.76 4.78 1.71
CA PHE A 280 9.90 4.78 0.76
C PHE A 280 10.24 6.15 0.14
N THR A 281 9.34 7.14 0.14
CA THR A 281 9.56 8.43 -0.54
C THR A 281 10.69 9.26 0.08
N VAL A 282 11.71 9.62 -0.68
CA VAL A 282 12.81 10.47 -0.19
C VAL A 282 12.73 11.86 -0.83
N PHE A 283 12.59 12.90 0.00
CA PHE A 283 12.62 14.28 -0.45
C PHE A 283 14.02 14.90 -0.32
N ASP A 284 14.34 15.80 -1.23
CA ASP A 284 15.46 16.71 -1.06
C ASP A 284 15.13 17.82 -0.04
N ALA A 285 16.14 18.57 0.36
CA ALA A 285 15.99 19.61 1.37
C ALA A 285 15.04 20.75 0.94
N VAL A 286 14.99 21.06 -0.35
CA VAL A 286 14.16 22.14 -0.89
C VAL A 286 12.69 21.77 -0.77
N ARG A 287 12.31 20.56 -1.19
CA ARG A 287 10.92 20.07 -1.11
C ARG A 287 10.41 20.03 0.33
N VAL A 288 11.27 19.66 1.27
CA VAL A 288 10.91 19.61 2.70
C VAL A 288 10.70 21.02 3.25
N GLN A 289 11.55 21.98 2.87
CA GLN A 289 11.41 23.37 3.26
C GLN A 289 10.13 24.01 2.69
N GLU A 290 9.86 23.82 1.39
CA GLU A 290 8.64 24.33 0.75
C GLU A 290 7.38 23.72 1.38
N LEU A 291 7.40 22.43 1.73
CA LEU A 291 6.31 21.80 2.45
C LEU A 291 6.11 22.38 3.86
N ALA A 292 7.18 22.53 4.64
CA ALA A 292 7.12 23.14 5.96
C ALA A 292 6.54 24.56 5.93
N ASP A 293 7.12 25.42 5.10
CA ASP A 293 6.66 26.80 4.99
C ASP A 293 5.23 26.87 4.42
N GLY A 294 4.89 25.98 3.48
CA GLY A 294 3.54 25.88 2.90
C GLY A 294 2.49 25.50 3.93
N LEU A 295 2.79 24.54 4.81
CA LEU A 295 1.93 24.15 5.93
C LEU A 295 1.72 25.31 6.91
N GLU A 296 2.79 26.02 7.30
CA GLU A 296 2.67 27.22 8.15
C GLU A 296 1.84 28.32 7.48
N LEU A 297 2.05 28.55 6.17
CA LEU A 297 1.34 29.54 5.36
C LEU A 297 -0.16 29.29 5.27
N THR A 298 -0.61 28.03 5.43
CA THR A 298 -2.04 27.71 5.49
C THR A 298 -2.74 28.29 6.71
N GLY A 299 -1.99 28.57 7.80
CA GLY A 299 -2.55 28.97 9.08
C GLY A 299 -3.43 27.91 9.76
N ARG A 300 -3.41 26.67 9.28
CA ARG A 300 -4.22 25.56 9.81
C ARG A 300 -3.38 24.63 10.70
N PRO A 301 -4.01 23.95 11.67
CA PRO A 301 -3.36 22.87 12.37
C PRO A 301 -2.90 21.78 11.40
N PHE A 302 -1.72 21.22 11.61
CA PHE A 302 -1.23 20.12 10.79
C PHE A 302 -0.53 19.04 11.61
N LEU A 303 -0.66 17.80 11.17
CA LEU A 303 0.04 16.64 11.68
C LEU A 303 0.92 16.08 10.57
N TRP A 304 2.24 16.12 10.75
CA TRP A 304 3.20 15.64 9.76
C TRP A 304 3.99 14.45 10.28
N ALA A 305 3.76 13.29 9.67
CA ALA A 305 4.54 12.08 9.89
C ALA A 305 5.81 12.10 9.03
N VAL A 306 6.95 12.20 9.70
CA VAL A 306 8.31 12.29 9.16
C VAL A 306 9.08 11.05 9.60
N ARG A 307 9.07 10.02 8.75
CA ARG A 307 9.84 8.80 9.05
C ARG A 307 11.36 9.08 9.02
N PRO A 308 12.17 8.32 9.78
CA PRO A 308 13.63 8.35 9.61
C PRO A 308 14.03 8.12 8.16
N ASN A 309 15.03 8.85 7.66
CA ASN A 309 15.52 8.81 6.28
C ASN A 309 14.52 9.25 5.19
N ILE A 310 13.46 10.00 5.53
CA ILE A 310 12.57 10.62 4.54
C ILE A 310 13.26 11.71 3.72
N THR A 311 14.43 12.20 4.15
CA THR A 311 15.15 13.30 3.50
C THR A 311 16.59 12.95 3.16
N ALA A 312 17.02 13.30 1.95
CA ALA A 312 18.44 13.33 1.61
C ALA A 312 19.02 14.70 2.00
N GLY A 313 19.90 14.71 3.01
CA GLY A 313 20.68 15.91 3.36
C GLY A 313 20.06 16.87 4.38
N ILE A 314 18.88 16.56 4.95
CA ILE A 314 18.37 17.25 6.14
C ILE A 314 18.75 16.43 7.38
N ARG A 315 19.32 17.13 8.37
CA ARG A 315 19.69 16.54 9.65
C ARG A 315 18.56 16.67 10.67
N GLU A 316 18.58 15.82 11.69
CA GLU A 316 17.57 15.78 12.76
C GLU A 316 17.39 17.14 13.45
N GLU A 317 18.46 17.93 13.58
CA GLU A 317 18.41 19.24 14.23
C GLU A 317 17.50 20.24 13.49
N TRP A 318 17.33 20.09 12.17
CA TRP A 318 16.39 20.92 11.42
C TRP A 318 14.94 20.60 11.80
N PHE A 319 14.60 19.32 11.94
CA PHE A 319 13.27 18.91 12.38
C PHE A 319 12.99 19.33 13.81
N ASP A 320 13.99 19.30 14.69
CA ASP A 320 13.83 19.79 16.06
C ASP A 320 13.63 21.30 16.12
N ALA A 321 14.37 22.07 15.32
CA ALA A 321 14.13 23.50 15.17
C ALA A 321 12.73 23.79 14.59
N PHE A 322 12.28 22.99 13.62
CA PHE A 322 10.95 23.14 13.03
C PHE A 322 9.84 22.78 14.02
N LYS A 323 9.97 21.70 14.80
CA LYS A 323 9.03 21.36 15.89
C LYS A 323 8.85 22.51 16.86
N LEU A 324 9.94 23.16 17.28
CA LEU A 324 9.89 24.34 18.16
C LEU A 324 9.20 25.53 17.48
N ARG A 325 9.49 25.77 16.19
CA ARG A 325 8.89 26.87 15.41
C ARG A 325 7.37 26.75 15.30
N VAL A 326 6.85 25.52 15.22
CA VAL A 326 5.42 25.24 14.99
C VAL A 326 4.68 24.76 16.24
N GLU A 327 5.30 24.87 17.42
CA GLU A 327 4.69 24.49 18.69
C GLU A 327 3.32 25.16 18.88
N GLY A 328 2.32 24.36 19.26
CA GLY A 328 0.92 24.81 19.39
C GLY A 328 0.16 25.02 18.08
N LYS A 329 0.83 24.97 16.92
CA LYS A 329 0.20 25.09 15.59
C LYS A 329 0.26 23.79 14.80
N GLY A 330 1.31 23.00 14.95
CA GLY A 330 1.46 21.72 14.27
C GLY A 330 2.13 20.69 15.15
N LEU A 331 2.00 19.43 14.76
CA LEU A 331 2.68 18.31 15.39
C LEU A 331 3.51 17.57 14.33
N VAL A 332 4.80 17.44 14.57
CA VAL A 332 5.74 16.71 13.70
C VAL A 332 6.27 15.52 14.47
N MET A 333 6.10 14.33 13.92
CA MET A 333 6.36 13.06 14.60
C MET A 333 6.99 12.03 13.67
N GLY A 334 7.46 10.90 14.21
CA GLY A 334 8.08 9.83 13.43
C GLY A 334 7.08 9.05 12.57
N TRP A 335 6.47 8.01 13.16
CA TRP A 335 5.52 7.13 12.47
C TRP A 335 4.15 7.23 13.14
N ALA A 336 3.14 7.66 12.38
CA ALA A 336 1.79 7.87 12.89
C ALA A 336 0.93 6.60 12.77
N PRO A 337 0.00 6.36 13.71
CA PRO A 337 -1.05 5.36 13.54
C PRO A 337 -2.05 5.81 12.47
N GLN A 338 -1.66 5.70 11.20
CA GLN A 338 -2.29 6.38 10.07
C GLN A 338 -3.79 6.10 9.95
N GLN A 339 -4.22 4.85 10.12
CA GLN A 339 -5.64 4.47 10.10
C GLN A 339 -6.45 5.23 11.18
N ARG A 340 -5.91 5.28 12.41
CA ARG A 340 -6.54 6.01 13.52
C ARG A 340 -6.56 7.52 13.26
N VAL A 341 -5.48 8.07 12.71
CA VAL A 341 -5.41 9.49 12.32
C VAL A 341 -6.47 9.81 11.26
N LEU A 342 -6.54 9.03 10.17
CA LEU A 342 -7.48 9.27 9.07
C LEU A 342 -8.94 9.10 9.50
N SER A 343 -9.22 8.20 10.45
CA SER A 343 -10.55 8.04 11.05
C SER A 343 -10.94 9.20 11.99
N HIS A 344 -9.97 10.03 12.41
CA HIS A 344 -10.19 11.03 13.43
C HIS A 344 -11.00 12.22 12.90
N PRO A 345 -12.06 12.67 13.61
CA PRO A 345 -12.97 13.71 13.13
C PRO A 345 -12.33 15.09 12.92
N SER A 346 -11.17 15.36 13.53
CA SER A 346 -10.45 16.63 13.34
C SER A 346 -9.68 16.71 12.02
N VAL A 347 -9.42 15.59 11.34
CA VAL A 347 -8.72 15.58 10.04
C VAL A 347 -9.62 16.17 8.95
N ALA A 348 -9.06 17.14 8.23
CA ALA A 348 -9.72 17.89 7.17
C ALA A 348 -9.36 17.36 5.78
N CYS A 349 -8.08 17.05 5.57
CA CYS A 349 -7.56 16.50 4.33
C CYS A 349 -6.24 15.75 4.58
N PHE A 350 -5.83 14.98 3.57
CA PHE A 350 -4.62 14.17 3.58
C PHE A 350 -3.69 14.58 2.44
N VAL A 351 -2.54 15.17 2.78
CA VAL A 351 -1.42 15.36 1.86
C VAL A 351 -0.68 14.04 1.74
N SER A 352 -0.79 13.41 0.57
CA SER A 352 -0.39 12.02 0.38
C SER A 352 0.40 11.81 -0.91
N HIS A 353 1.39 10.92 -0.82
CA HIS A 353 2.05 10.33 -1.97
C HIS A 353 1.13 9.46 -2.86
N CYS A 354 -0.12 9.19 -2.47
CA CYS A 354 -1.07 8.37 -3.25
C CYS A 354 -0.67 6.90 -3.44
N GLY A 355 0.11 6.32 -2.51
CA GLY A 355 0.28 4.87 -2.45
C GLY A 355 -1.07 4.18 -2.23
N TRP A 356 -1.26 2.98 -2.79
CA TRP A 356 -2.58 2.35 -2.82
C TRP A 356 -3.21 2.10 -1.45
N ASN A 357 -2.43 1.63 -0.47
CA ASN A 357 -2.94 1.44 0.89
C ASN A 357 -3.42 2.76 1.53
N SER A 358 -2.61 3.82 1.47
CA SER A 358 -3.01 5.15 1.94
C SER A 358 -4.23 5.70 1.21
N THR A 359 -4.40 5.34 -0.06
CA THR A 359 -5.57 5.70 -0.86
C THR A 359 -6.83 4.99 -0.36
N MET A 360 -6.74 3.68 -0.11
CA MET A 360 -7.84 2.89 0.46
C MET A 360 -8.22 3.37 1.87
N GLU A 361 -7.25 3.63 2.74
CA GLU A 361 -7.50 4.15 4.09
C GLU A 361 -8.17 5.53 4.08
N GLY A 362 -7.65 6.48 3.29
CA GLY A 362 -8.23 7.82 3.22
C GLY A 362 -9.63 7.82 2.61
N MET A 363 -9.87 6.96 1.61
CA MET A 363 -11.20 6.77 1.02
C MET A 363 -12.19 6.15 2.01
N LEU A 364 -11.80 5.09 2.72
CA LEU A 364 -12.64 4.43 3.73
C LEU A 364 -13.10 5.41 4.81
N HIS A 365 -12.23 6.37 5.18
CA HIS A 365 -12.55 7.38 6.19
C HIS A 365 -13.16 8.67 5.63
N GLY A 366 -13.24 8.81 4.29
CA GLY A 366 -13.85 9.94 3.59
C GLY A 366 -13.02 11.22 3.64
N VAL A 367 -11.70 11.09 3.66
CA VAL A 367 -10.76 12.21 3.77
C VAL A 367 -10.36 12.68 2.36
N PRO A 368 -10.57 13.96 2.00
CA PRO A 368 -10.09 14.51 0.74
C PRO A 368 -8.56 14.51 0.61
N PHE A 369 -8.06 14.34 -0.61
CA PHE A 369 -6.62 14.21 -0.86
C PHE A 369 -6.02 15.48 -1.47
N LEU A 370 -4.88 15.91 -0.93
CA LEU A 370 -3.90 16.68 -1.68
C LEU A 370 -2.85 15.71 -2.22
N CYS A 371 -2.95 15.39 -3.50
CA CYS A 371 -2.13 14.39 -4.16
C CYS A 371 -0.76 14.95 -4.52
N TRP A 372 0.29 14.29 -4.06
CA TRP A 372 1.68 14.61 -4.38
C TRP A 372 2.47 13.33 -4.64
N PRO A 373 2.24 12.66 -5.79
CA PRO A 373 2.89 11.41 -6.13
C PRO A 373 4.40 11.58 -6.29
N TYR A 374 5.14 10.50 -6.03
CA TYR A 374 6.60 10.44 -6.10
C TYR A 374 7.10 9.37 -7.08
N PHE A 375 6.59 8.13 -7.01
CA PHE A 375 7.08 7.00 -7.80
C PHE A 375 6.05 5.86 -7.92
N ALA A 376 6.38 4.80 -8.68
CA ALA A 376 5.56 3.60 -8.83
C ALA A 376 4.13 3.91 -9.32
N ASP A 377 3.13 3.27 -8.72
CA ASP A 377 1.72 3.36 -9.05
C ASP A 377 1.05 4.68 -8.62
N GLN A 378 1.77 5.54 -7.92
CA GLN A 378 1.22 6.74 -7.28
C GLN A 378 0.61 7.74 -8.28
N PHE A 379 1.18 7.85 -9.48
CA PHE A 379 0.65 8.72 -10.53
C PHE A 379 -0.67 8.19 -11.11
N ALA A 380 -0.77 6.87 -11.28
CA ALA A 380 -2.01 6.21 -11.69
C ALA A 380 -3.10 6.40 -10.61
N ASN A 381 -2.74 6.16 -9.34
CA ASN A 381 -3.65 6.32 -8.21
C ASN A 381 -4.12 7.77 -8.07
N GLN A 382 -3.21 8.74 -8.20
CA GLN A 382 -3.54 10.17 -8.24
C GLN A 382 -4.58 10.47 -9.32
N SER A 383 -4.43 9.90 -10.51
CA SER A 383 -5.36 10.12 -11.62
C SER A 383 -6.75 9.61 -11.31
N TYR A 384 -6.88 8.47 -10.62
CA TYR A 384 -8.18 8.01 -10.10
C TYR A 384 -8.75 8.97 -9.05
N ILE A 385 -7.96 9.35 -8.05
CA ILE A 385 -8.39 10.26 -6.99
C ILE A 385 -8.92 11.60 -7.54
N CYS A 386 -8.17 12.21 -8.46
CA CYS A 386 -8.52 13.54 -8.98
C CYS A 386 -9.54 13.49 -10.11
N ASN A 387 -9.40 12.57 -11.07
CA ASN A 387 -10.12 12.65 -12.34
C ASN A 387 -11.32 11.70 -12.42
N VAL A 388 -11.31 10.60 -11.65
CA VAL A 388 -12.39 9.60 -11.67
C VAL A 388 -13.30 9.79 -10.46
N TRP A 389 -12.74 9.75 -9.26
CA TRP A 389 -13.52 9.86 -8.01
C TRP A 389 -13.78 11.31 -7.63
N GLY A 390 -12.92 12.23 -8.07
CA GLY A 390 -13.04 13.67 -7.79
C GLY A 390 -12.91 14.01 -6.31
N THR A 391 -12.15 13.22 -5.54
CA THR A 391 -11.99 13.34 -4.09
C THR A 391 -10.69 14.06 -3.68
N GLY A 392 -9.93 14.57 -4.63
CA GLY A 392 -8.70 15.28 -4.35
C GLY A 392 -8.22 16.19 -5.47
N VAL A 393 -7.21 16.98 -5.16
CA VAL A 393 -6.50 17.85 -6.09
C VAL A 393 -5.02 17.50 -6.09
N LYS A 394 -4.34 17.66 -7.22
CA LYS A 394 -2.89 17.45 -7.30
C LYS A 394 -2.13 18.77 -7.08
N VAL A 395 -0.98 18.68 -6.43
CA VAL A 395 0.01 19.78 -6.43
C VAL A 395 0.60 19.93 -7.83
N HIS A 396 1.02 21.15 -8.17
CA HIS A 396 1.70 21.42 -9.43
C HIS A 396 3.16 21.75 -9.17
N ALA A 397 4.03 20.96 -9.81
CA ALA A 397 5.43 21.34 -9.92
C ALA A 397 5.57 22.42 -11.00
N ASP A 398 6.40 23.42 -10.74
CA ASP A 398 6.78 24.44 -11.71
C ASP A 398 7.64 23.85 -12.86
N GLU A 399 8.06 24.70 -13.80
CA GLU A 399 8.90 24.30 -14.94
C GLU A 399 10.24 23.66 -14.52
N ARG A 400 10.66 23.83 -13.25
CA ARG A 400 11.89 23.27 -12.68
C ARG A 400 11.60 22.00 -11.86
N GLY A 401 10.35 21.54 -11.82
CA GLY A 401 9.94 20.36 -11.05
C GLY A 401 9.80 20.62 -9.54
N ALA A 402 9.74 21.88 -9.12
CA ALA A 402 9.58 22.28 -7.72
C ALA A 402 8.12 22.65 -7.40
N VAL A 403 7.61 22.12 -6.30
CA VAL A 403 6.31 22.53 -5.75
C VAL A 403 6.59 23.60 -4.71
N THR A 404 6.00 24.79 -4.87
CA THR A 404 6.22 25.91 -3.96
C THR A 404 5.26 25.88 -2.78
N LYS A 405 5.66 26.51 -1.68
CA LYS A 405 4.84 26.74 -0.49
C LYS A 405 3.52 27.46 -0.80
N GLU A 406 3.52 28.40 -1.76
CA GLU A 406 2.29 29.06 -2.22
C GLU A 406 1.37 28.10 -2.96
N ASP A 407 1.89 27.19 -3.80
CA ASP A 407 1.07 26.16 -4.46
C ASP A 407 0.44 25.24 -3.42
N ILE A 408 1.21 24.77 -2.44
CA ILE A 408 0.70 23.93 -1.33
C ILE A 408 -0.44 24.63 -0.60
N LYS A 409 -0.22 25.89 -0.16
CA LYS A 409 -1.25 26.70 0.50
C LYS A 409 -2.50 26.82 -0.35
N ASN A 410 -2.35 27.26 -1.61
CA ASN A 410 -3.46 27.52 -2.50
C ASN A 410 -4.24 26.24 -2.82
N LYS A 411 -3.55 25.11 -2.97
CA LYS A 411 -4.19 23.81 -3.21
C LYS A 411 -4.90 23.26 -1.99
N VAL A 412 -4.37 23.46 -0.79
CA VAL A 412 -5.10 23.15 0.45
C VAL A 412 -6.38 24.00 0.55
N GLU A 413 -6.29 25.30 0.27
CA GLU A 413 -7.46 26.19 0.28
C GLU A 413 -8.49 25.81 -0.78
N GLN A 414 -8.05 25.49 -2.00
CA GLN A 414 -8.91 24.96 -3.06
C GLN A 414 -9.62 23.67 -2.61
N LEU A 415 -8.85 22.72 -2.08
CA LEU A 415 -9.36 21.41 -1.66
C LEU A 415 -10.42 21.53 -0.56
N LEU A 416 -10.15 22.36 0.45
CA LEU A 416 -11.03 22.52 1.62
C LEU A 416 -12.19 23.51 1.35
N GLY A 417 -12.09 24.32 0.31
CA GLY A 417 -13.15 25.24 -0.14
C GLY A 417 -14.13 24.63 -1.15
N ASP A 418 -13.88 23.42 -1.66
CA ASP A 418 -14.75 22.74 -2.63
C ASP A 418 -15.70 21.75 -1.92
N ASP A 419 -16.93 22.20 -1.69
CA ASP A 419 -18.00 21.36 -1.11
C ASP A 419 -18.33 20.13 -1.98
N GLY A 420 -18.08 20.20 -3.29
CA GLY A 420 -18.27 19.08 -4.21
C GLY A 420 -17.24 17.96 -3.97
N ILE A 421 -15.97 18.30 -3.73
CA ILE A 421 -14.94 17.31 -3.36
C ILE A 421 -15.34 16.63 -2.05
N LYS A 422 -15.74 17.41 -1.04
CA LYS A 422 -16.15 16.89 0.26
C LYS A 422 -17.36 15.95 0.17
N ALA A 423 -18.36 16.32 -0.63
CA ALA A 423 -19.54 15.49 -0.86
C ALA A 423 -19.20 14.17 -1.57
N ARG A 424 -18.30 14.19 -2.56
CA ARG A 424 -17.81 12.98 -3.23
C ARG A 424 -17.00 12.09 -2.29
N ALA A 425 -16.13 12.68 -1.46
CA ALA A 425 -15.36 11.92 -0.46
C ALA A 425 -16.29 11.19 0.54
N ALA A 426 -17.36 11.85 1.00
CA ALA A 426 -18.39 11.22 1.82
C ALA A 426 -19.15 10.11 1.07
N THR A 427 -19.50 10.32 -0.19
CA THR A 427 -20.17 9.32 -1.03
C THR A 427 -19.34 8.04 -1.17
N TRP A 428 -18.03 8.19 -1.43
CA TRP A 428 -17.14 7.04 -1.56
C TRP A 428 -16.85 6.35 -0.24
N LYS A 429 -16.80 7.10 0.88
CA LYS A 429 -16.78 6.52 2.22
C LYS A 429 -17.99 5.63 2.49
N ASP A 430 -19.18 6.09 2.16
CA ASP A 430 -20.41 5.33 2.38
C ASP A 430 -20.43 4.07 1.50
N ALA A 431 -19.97 4.17 0.25
CA ALA A 431 -19.84 3.03 -0.66
C ALA A 431 -18.83 2.00 -0.16
N ALA A 432 -17.65 2.45 0.29
CA ALA A 432 -16.61 1.60 0.86
C ALA A 432 -17.07 0.90 2.15
N SER A 433 -17.74 1.65 3.05
CA SER A 433 -18.30 1.08 4.28
C SER A 433 -19.38 0.04 3.99
N THR A 434 -20.22 0.30 2.99
CA THR A 434 -21.28 -0.62 2.56
C THR A 434 -20.70 -1.89 1.92
N SER A 435 -19.60 -1.80 1.16
CA SER A 435 -19.02 -2.97 0.51
C SER A 435 -18.43 -3.97 1.51
N ILE A 436 -17.88 -3.50 2.63
CA ILE A 436 -17.26 -4.34 3.67
C ILE A 436 -18.20 -4.73 4.82
N ALA A 437 -19.40 -4.14 4.90
CA ALA A 437 -20.42 -4.51 5.87
C ALA A 437 -20.96 -5.92 5.59
N GLU A 438 -21.60 -6.54 6.60
CA GLU A 438 -22.20 -7.88 6.45
C GLU A 438 -23.17 -7.92 5.26
N GLY A 439 -22.93 -8.84 4.33
CA GLY A 439 -23.71 -8.98 3.10
C GLY A 439 -23.34 -8.01 1.98
N GLY A 440 -22.37 -7.11 2.20
CA GLY A 440 -21.77 -6.24 1.18
C GLY A 440 -20.94 -7.02 0.15
N SER A 441 -20.60 -6.37 -0.97
CA SER A 441 -19.91 -7.04 -2.08
C SER A 441 -18.53 -7.60 -1.71
N SER A 442 -17.73 -6.84 -0.96
CA SER A 442 -16.40 -7.26 -0.51
C SER A 442 -16.49 -8.31 0.59
N ASP A 443 -17.46 -8.20 1.49
CA ASP A 443 -17.75 -9.23 2.50
C ASP A 443 -18.11 -10.58 1.86
N GLN A 444 -19.04 -10.57 0.89
CA GLN A 444 -19.40 -11.77 0.14
C GLN A 444 -18.20 -12.36 -0.62
N ASN A 445 -17.35 -11.52 -1.18
CA ASN A 445 -16.13 -11.98 -1.86
C ASN A 445 -15.11 -12.56 -0.88
N LEU A 446 -14.94 -11.97 0.31
CA LEU A 446 -14.14 -12.55 1.38
C LEU A 446 -14.68 -13.93 1.79
N LEU A 447 -16.00 -14.09 1.93
CA LEU A 447 -16.62 -15.39 2.23
C LEU A 447 -16.38 -16.42 1.10
N LYS A 448 -16.41 -16.00 -0.16
CA LYS A 448 -16.02 -16.87 -1.30
C LYS A 448 -14.56 -17.31 -1.19
N LEU A 449 -13.66 -16.40 -0.82
CA LEU A 449 -12.25 -16.71 -0.59
C LEU A 449 -12.08 -17.70 0.57
N VAL A 450 -12.72 -17.45 1.72
CA VAL A 450 -12.71 -18.35 2.89
C VAL A 450 -13.20 -19.75 2.48
N LYS A 451 -14.31 -19.84 1.77
CA LYS A 451 -14.83 -21.10 1.24
C LYS A 451 -13.82 -21.80 0.32
N LEU A 452 -13.17 -21.05 -0.57
CA LEU A 452 -12.15 -21.59 -1.47
C LEU A 452 -10.94 -22.17 -0.70
N LEU A 453 -10.48 -21.46 0.33
CA LEU A 453 -9.32 -21.84 1.14
C LEU A 453 -9.62 -23.01 2.10
N THR A 454 -10.89 -23.20 2.48
CA THR A 454 -11.33 -24.29 3.37
C THR A 454 -11.67 -25.58 2.61
N HIS A 455 -12.04 -25.50 1.33
CA HIS A 455 -12.22 -26.69 0.49
C HIS A 455 -10.87 -27.35 0.18
N GLN A 456 -10.67 -28.50 0.81
CA GLN A 456 -9.41 -29.25 0.89
C GLN A 456 -9.26 -30.36 -0.14
#